data_AF-A0A1G9SLQ9-F1
#
_entry.id   AF-A0A1G9SLQ9-F1
#
_cell.length_a   1.000
_cell.length_b   1.000
_cell.length_c   1.000
_cell.angle_alpha   90.00
_cell.angle_beta   90.00
_cell.angle_gamma   90.00
#
_symmetry.space_group_name_H-M   'P 1'
#
loop_
_entity.id
_entity.type
_entity.pdbx_description
1 polymer ?
#
loop_
_entity_poly.entity_id
_entity_poly.type
_entity_poly.pdbx_seq_one_letter_code
_entity_poly.pdbx_strand_id
1 'polypeptide(L)'
;MPTRRTAARLSLAAVAMAAAALTGCSVMDRQSNLVAMTTQLRGANEVPANASTGSGQVDAVFDKNTNLLRWKVSYTGLTGPATAGHFHGPAAIGANAGVALPWAGPMRSPLDGSATLTAAQAADLLAGRWYANVHTAAYPGGEVRGQMTVVRN
;
A
#
# COMPACT_ATOMS: atom_id res chain seq x y z
N MET A 1 -86.26 38.81 25.50
CA MET A 1 -87.06 37.61 25.14
C MET A 1 -87.14 37.55 23.62
N PRO A 2 -87.01 36.39 22.90
CA PRO A 2 -86.22 35.18 23.17
C PRO A 2 -85.33 34.72 21.96
N THR A 3 -84.25 33.97 22.27
CA THR A 3 -83.72 32.74 21.57
C THR A 3 -83.23 32.81 20.11
N ARG A 4 -82.17 32.14 19.62
CA ARG A 4 -81.59 30.77 19.79
C ARG A 4 -80.10 30.78 19.35
N ARG A 5 -79.17 30.26 20.17
CA ARG A 5 -78.46 28.94 20.06
C ARG A 5 -77.73 28.63 18.74
N THR A 6 -76.40 28.55 18.82
CA THR A 6 -75.48 27.53 18.22
C THR A 6 -74.04 27.99 18.51
N ALA A 7 -73.03 27.20 18.82
CA ALA A 7 -72.85 25.81 19.26
C ALA A 7 -71.44 25.75 19.87
N ALA A 8 -71.25 24.97 20.93
CA ALA A 8 -69.97 24.80 21.60
C ALA A 8 -68.97 24.02 20.73
N ARG A 9 -67.69 24.38 20.79
CA ARG A 9 -66.57 23.45 20.58
C ARG A 9 -65.50 23.71 21.62
N LEU A 10 -65.42 22.83 22.61
CA LEU A 10 -64.40 22.77 23.65
C LEU A 10 -63.79 21.37 23.64
N SER A 11 -62.51 21.24 23.31
CA SER A 11 -61.51 20.21 23.70
C SER A 11 -60.29 20.39 22.76
N LEU A 12 -59.12 20.88 23.18
CA LEU A 12 -58.10 20.39 24.11
C LEU A 12 -57.36 19.11 23.64
N ALA A 13 -56.02 19.16 23.76
CA ALA A 13 -55.01 18.09 23.64
C ALA A 13 -54.50 17.79 22.21
N ALA A 14 -53.21 17.55 21.94
CA ALA A 14 -52.00 17.51 22.76
C ALA A 14 -50.77 17.59 21.83
N VAL A 15 -49.65 17.99 22.44
CA VAL A 15 -48.28 17.93 21.91
C VAL A 15 -47.91 16.50 21.49
N ALA A 16 -47.22 16.36 20.35
CA ALA A 16 -46.26 15.29 20.14
C ALA A 16 -45.09 15.82 19.30
N MET A 17 -43.96 16.07 19.96
CA MET A 17 -42.67 16.22 19.30
C MET A 17 -42.28 14.87 18.68
N ALA A 18 -41.88 14.88 17.41
CA ALA A 18 -41.10 13.78 16.83
C ALA A 18 -39.73 14.35 16.44
N ALA A 19 -38.76 14.17 17.33
CA ALA A 19 -37.35 14.35 17.04
C ALA A 19 -36.88 13.19 16.16
N ALA A 20 -36.66 13.44 14.87
CA ALA A 20 -35.94 12.50 14.01
C ALA A 20 -34.45 12.78 14.18
N ALA A 21 -33.80 12.05 15.10
CA ALA A 21 -32.34 11.98 15.13
C ALA A 21 -31.87 11.30 13.86
N LEU A 22 -31.28 12.06 12.93
CA LEU A 22 -30.49 11.48 11.84
C LEU A 22 -29.25 10.85 12.48
N THR A 23 -29.31 9.54 12.72
CA THR A 23 -28.15 8.70 12.96
C THR A 23 -27.26 8.79 11.72
N GLY A 24 -26.27 9.69 11.77
CA GLY A 24 -25.13 9.64 10.88
C GLY A 24 -24.40 8.33 11.13
N CYS A 25 -24.49 7.39 10.19
CA CYS A 25 -23.54 6.31 10.09
C CYS A 25 -22.19 6.93 9.73
N SER A 26 -21.46 7.39 10.75
CA SER A 26 -20.01 7.54 10.64
C SER A 26 -19.46 6.13 10.46
N VAL A 27 -19.40 5.67 9.22
CA VAL A 27 -18.50 4.58 8.84
C VAL A 27 -17.12 5.15 9.10
N MET A 28 -16.61 4.96 10.32
CA MET A 28 -15.20 5.13 10.64
C MET A 28 -14.49 4.17 9.70
N ASP A 29 -13.95 4.72 8.61
CA ASP A 29 -13.06 3.99 7.72
C ASP A 29 -11.98 3.40 8.63
N ARG A 30 -12.01 2.09 8.85
CA ARG A 30 -11.00 1.41 9.67
C ARG A 30 -9.77 1.42 8.79
N GLN A 31 -9.06 2.54 8.77
CA GLN A 31 -7.84 2.68 8.01
C GLN A 31 -6.88 1.62 8.56
N SER A 32 -6.69 0.56 7.78
CA SER A 32 -5.83 -0.55 8.19
C SER A 32 -4.46 0.03 8.54
N ASN A 33 -3.92 -0.38 9.68
CA ASN A 33 -2.53 -0.06 10.02
C ASN A 33 -1.54 -0.81 9.13
N LEU A 34 -2.03 -1.86 8.44
CA LEU A 34 -1.29 -2.60 7.43
C LEU A 34 -1.55 -2.01 6.05
N VAL A 35 -0.46 -1.74 5.32
CA VAL A 35 -0.47 -1.29 3.93
C VAL A 35 0.11 -2.39 3.07
N ALA A 36 -0.71 -2.99 2.20
CA ALA A 36 -0.25 -3.97 1.23
C ALA A 36 0.38 -3.26 0.02
N MET A 37 1.48 -3.80 -0.46
CA MET A 37 2.26 -3.25 -1.57
C MET A 37 2.72 -4.36 -2.50
N THR A 38 2.89 -4.03 -3.77
CA THR A 38 3.28 -5.01 -4.78
C THR A 38 4.09 -4.36 -5.91
N THR A 39 4.93 -5.15 -6.58
CA THR A 39 5.52 -4.79 -7.88
C THR A 39 5.95 -5.99 -8.70
N GLN A 40 5.77 -5.91 -10.01
CA GLN A 40 6.38 -6.84 -10.96
C GLN A 40 7.81 -6.40 -11.27
N LEU A 41 8.73 -7.36 -11.32
CA LEU A 41 10.12 -7.18 -11.67
C LEU A 41 10.33 -7.55 -13.14
N ARG A 42 10.90 -6.64 -13.94
CA ARG A 42 11.24 -6.87 -15.35
C ARG A 42 12.52 -6.12 -15.75
N GLY A 43 13.26 -6.63 -16.72
CA GLY A 43 14.42 -5.94 -17.30
C GLY A 43 14.06 -4.62 -17.99
N ALA A 44 12.85 -4.55 -18.58
CA ALA A 44 12.31 -3.33 -19.18
C ALA A 44 12.05 -2.18 -18.18
N ASN A 45 11.98 -2.50 -16.89
CA ASN A 45 11.79 -1.51 -15.84
C ASN A 45 13.13 -0.98 -15.27
N GLU A 46 14.26 -1.56 -15.66
CA GLU A 46 15.58 -1.03 -15.29
C GLU A 46 15.82 0.35 -15.87
N VAL A 47 16.79 1.07 -15.31
CA VAL A 47 17.19 2.39 -15.80
C VAL A 47 18.71 2.43 -15.97
N PRO A 48 19.22 2.36 -17.22
CA PRO A 48 18.48 2.14 -18.47
C PRO A 48 17.88 0.73 -18.55
N ALA A 49 16.81 0.58 -19.33
CA ALA A 49 16.16 -0.71 -19.57
C ALA A 49 17.13 -1.72 -20.20
N ASN A 50 17.00 -3.00 -19.85
CA ASN A 50 17.83 -4.07 -20.38
C ASN A 50 16.99 -5.15 -21.09
N ALA A 51 17.68 -6.10 -21.74
CA ALA A 51 17.07 -7.16 -22.55
C ALA A 51 16.80 -8.47 -21.79
N SER A 52 16.94 -8.50 -20.46
CA SER A 52 16.66 -9.72 -19.69
C SER A 52 15.20 -10.15 -19.85
N THR A 53 15.02 -11.45 -20.11
CA THR A 53 13.72 -12.11 -20.10
C THR A 53 13.30 -12.54 -18.68
N GLY A 54 14.15 -12.29 -17.69
CA GLY A 54 13.88 -12.53 -16.29
C GLY A 54 12.65 -11.77 -15.83
N SER A 55 11.90 -12.39 -14.92
CA SER A 55 10.72 -11.77 -14.33
C SER A 55 10.57 -12.16 -12.88
N GLY A 56 9.81 -11.36 -12.14
CA GLY A 56 9.51 -11.64 -10.75
C GLY A 56 8.39 -10.79 -10.19
N GLN A 57 8.11 -11.01 -8.92
CA GLN A 57 7.06 -10.36 -8.16
C GLN A 57 7.57 -10.13 -6.73
N VAL A 58 7.33 -8.93 -6.21
CA VAL A 58 7.49 -8.63 -4.78
C VAL A 58 6.13 -8.30 -4.22
N ASP A 59 5.76 -8.97 -3.13
CA ASP A 59 4.59 -8.63 -2.34
C ASP A 59 5.04 -8.27 -0.94
N ALA A 60 4.56 -7.14 -0.42
CA ALA A 60 4.98 -6.63 0.87
C ALA A 60 3.79 -6.12 1.69
N VAL A 61 3.95 -6.17 3.00
CA VAL A 61 3.01 -5.58 3.96
C VAL A 61 3.80 -4.72 4.93
N PHE A 62 3.46 -3.44 4.98
CA PHE A 62 4.02 -2.47 5.93
C PHE A 62 3.05 -2.22 7.08
N ASP A 63 3.51 -2.38 8.32
CA ASP A 63 2.74 -2.04 9.52
C ASP A 63 3.12 -0.63 10.03
N LYS A 64 2.19 0.31 9.94
CA LYS A 64 2.37 1.72 10.36
C LYS A 64 2.55 1.89 11.88
N ASN A 65 2.16 0.91 12.69
CA ASN A 65 2.31 1.01 14.15
C ASN A 65 3.72 0.62 14.59
N THR A 66 4.30 -0.38 13.93
CA THR A 66 5.59 -0.98 14.31
C THR A 66 6.72 -0.60 13.37
N ASN A 67 6.41 0.07 12.24
CA ASN A 67 7.29 0.28 11.10
C ASN A 67 7.87 -1.02 10.52
N LEU A 68 7.25 -2.16 10.77
CA LEU A 68 7.72 -3.44 10.28
C LEU A 68 7.27 -3.65 8.84
N LEU A 69 8.23 -3.70 7.92
CA LEU A 69 8.03 -4.17 6.56
C LEU A 69 8.29 -5.68 6.53
N ARG A 70 7.35 -6.45 5.98
CA ARG A 70 7.54 -7.86 5.62
C ARG A 70 7.34 -8.01 4.13
N TRP A 71 8.15 -8.82 3.47
CA TRP A 71 8.03 -9.03 2.03
C TRP A 71 8.30 -10.48 1.63
N LYS A 72 7.75 -10.84 0.48
CA LYS A 72 8.03 -12.06 -0.27
C LYS A 72 8.50 -11.67 -1.65
N VAL A 73 9.50 -12.37 -2.17
CA VAL A 73 9.98 -12.21 -3.53
C VAL A 73 9.96 -13.56 -4.22
N SER A 74 9.45 -13.57 -5.44
CA SER A 74 9.64 -14.66 -6.38
C SER A 74 10.19 -14.11 -7.69
N TYR A 75 11.10 -14.86 -8.31
CA TYR A 75 11.61 -14.58 -9.65
C TYR A 75 11.99 -15.86 -10.37
N THR A 76 12.07 -15.78 -11.69
CA THR A 76 12.45 -16.86 -12.58
C THR A 76 13.06 -16.30 -13.87
N GLY A 77 13.74 -17.16 -14.63
CA GLY A 77 14.28 -16.82 -15.95
C GLY A 77 15.40 -15.77 -15.92
N LEU A 78 16.04 -15.56 -14.77
CA LEU A 78 17.24 -14.72 -14.69
C LEU A 78 18.38 -15.36 -15.49
N THR A 79 19.30 -14.54 -15.97
CA THR A 79 20.44 -14.99 -16.78
C THR A 79 21.47 -15.82 -16.02
N GLY A 80 21.39 -15.83 -14.69
CA GLY A 80 22.21 -16.67 -13.83
C GLY A 80 21.73 -16.63 -12.39
N PRO A 81 22.49 -17.21 -11.45
CA PRO A 81 22.20 -17.11 -10.03
C PRO A 81 22.10 -15.64 -9.60
N ALA A 82 21.05 -15.31 -8.84
CA ALA A 82 20.94 -13.99 -8.23
C ALA A 82 22.08 -13.80 -7.22
N THR A 83 22.75 -12.65 -7.31
CA THR A 83 23.91 -12.31 -6.47
C THR A 83 23.52 -11.35 -5.35
N ALA A 84 22.52 -10.51 -5.58
CA ALA A 84 21.99 -9.56 -4.60
C ALA A 84 20.53 -9.20 -4.92
N GLY A 85 19.84 -8.67 -3.92
CA GLY A 85 18.52 -8.09 -4.06
C GLY A 85 18.34 -6.96 -3.05
N HIS A 86 17.72 -5.88 -3.48
CA HIS A 86 17.62 -4.65 -2.69
C HIS A 86 16.28 -3.97 -2.89
N PHE A 87 15.83 -3.25 -1.86
CA PHE A 87 15.02 -2.06 -2.07
C PHE A 87 15.93 -0.83 -2.17
N HIS A 88 15.68 0.00 -3.18
CA HIS A 88 16.34 1.27 -3.40
C HIS A 88 15.38 2.42 -3.21
N GLY A 89 15.92 3.59 -2.84
CA GLY A 89 15.13 4.80 -2.71
C GLY A 89 15.83 5.88 -1.88
N PRO A 90 15.25 7.08 -1.82
CA PRO A 90 14.06 7.49 -2.56
C PRO A 90 14.36 7.83 -4.03
N ALA A 91 13.51 7.36 -4.95
CA ALA A 91 13.55 7.68 -6.37
C ALA A 91 12.14 7.84 -6.95
N ALA A 92 11.99 8.78 -7.89
CA ALA A 92 10.83 8.80 -8.77
C ALA A 92 10.88 7.61 -9.74
N ILE A 93 9.73 7.27 -10.34
CA ILE A 93 9.68 6.28 -11.43
C ILE A 93 10.63 6.72 -12.54
N GLY A 94 11.50 5.80 -13.00
CA GLY A 94 12.49 6.09 -14.04
C GLY A 94 13.79 6.74 -13.56
N ALA A 95 13.98 6.92 -12.25
CA ALA A 95 15.26 7.39 -11.68
C ALA A 95 15.96 6.30 -10.85
N ASN A 96 17.28 6.39 -10.72
CA ASN A 96 18.08 5.51 -9.85
C ASN A 96 18.31 6.16 -8.48
N ALA A 97 18.44 5.33 -7.45
CA ALA A 97 18.82 5.74 -6.11
C ALA A 97 19.78 4.71 -5.48
N GLY A 98 20.39 5.10 -4.36
CA GLY A 98 21.16 4.18 -3.53
C GLY A 98 20.30 3.09 -2.89
N VAL A 99 20.96 2.12 -2.26
CA VAL A 99 20.31 1.05 -1.50
C VAL A 99 19.64 1.65 -0.26
N ALA A 100 18.34 1.46 -0.13
CA ALA A 100 17.58 1.84 1.07
C ALA A 100 17.53 0.68 2.08
N LEU A 101 17.39 -0.55 1.58
CA LEU A 101 17.33 -1.75 2.40
C LEU A 101 17.83 -2.97 1.61
N PRO A 102 18.97 -3.59 1.99
CA PRO A 102 19.39 -4.84 1.39
C PRO A 102 18.56 -6.03 1.87
N TRP A 103 18.33 -7.00 0.98
CA TRP A 103 17.69 -8.25 1.38
C TRP A 103 18.71 -9.20 2.01
N ALA A 104 18.28 -9.91 3.05
CA ALA A 104 19.11 -10.89 3.75
C ALA A 104 18.84 -12.31 3.22
N GLY A 105 19.77 -13.22 3.54
CA GLY A 105 19.65 -14.65 3.21
C GLY A 105 20.19 -15.02 1.84
N PRO A 106 20.09 -16.31 1.46
CA PRO A 106 20.45 -16.73 0.12
C PRO A 106 19.49 -16.08 -0.89
N MET A 107 20.04 -15.49 -1.95
CA MET A 107 19.26 -14.94 -3.06
C MET A 107 18.72 -16.08 -3.93
N ARG A 108 17.81 -16.87 -3.37
CA ARG A 108 17.11 -17.98 -4.03
C ARG A 108 15.62 -17.72 -3.98
N SER A 109 14.96 -17.86 -5.12
CA SER A 109 13.50 -17.71 -5.24
C SER A 109 12.78 -19.01 -4.84
N PRO A 110 11.69 -18.93 -4.05
CA PRO A 110 11.19 -17.74 -3.36
C PRO A 110 12.05 -17.39 -2.14
N LEU A 111 12.09 -16.10 -1.78
CA LEU A 111 12.66 -15.62 -0.51
C LEU A 111 11.68 -14.73 0.24
N ASP A 112 11.73 -14.81 1.56
CA ASP A 112 10.98 -13.96 2.47
C ASP A 112 11.96 -13.07 3.25
N GLY A 113 11.50 -11.90 3.66
CA GLY A 113 12.30 -11.00 4.48
C GLY A 113 11.46 -10.07 5.33
N SER A 114 12.12 -9.45 6.31
CA SER A 114 11.51 -8.42 7.13
C SER A 114 12.55 -7.44 7.67
N ALA A 115 12.14 -6.20 7.89
CA ALA A 115 12.96 -5.17 8.52
C ALA A 115 12.07 -4.11 9.17
N THR A 116 12.50 -3.62 10.33
CA THR A 116 11.91 -2.42 10.93
C THR A 116 12.51 -1.19 10.25
N LEU A 117 11.66 -0.35 9.67
CA LEU A 117 12.07 0.85 8.95
C LEU A 117 12.22 2.04 9.90
N THR A 118 13.14 2.94 9.56
CA THR A 118 13.13 4.30 10.13
C THR A 118 11.90 5.07 9.65
N ALA A 119 11.54 6.14 10.36
CA ALA A 119 10.41 7.00 9.96
C ALA A 119 10.59 7.59 8.56
N ALA A 120 11.81 7.98 8.18
CA ALA A 120 12.12 8.49 6.85
C ALA A 120 11.94 7.43 5.76
N GLN A 121 12.48 6.22 5.98
CA GLN A 121 12.30 5.08 5.07
C GLN A 121 10.82 4.72 4.90
N ALA A 122 10.05 4.69 6.00
CA ALA A 122 8.62 4.43 5.96
C ALA A 122 7.87 5.49 5.13
N ALA A 123 8.18 6.78 5.32
CA ALA A 123 7.58 7.85 4.55
C ALA A 123 7.88 7.73 3.04
N ASP A 124 9.14 7.43 2.68
CA ASP A 124 9.53 7.24 1.29
C ASP A 124 8.89 6.02 0.64
N LEU A 125 8.79 4.90 1.38
CA LEU A 125 8.12 3.70 0.92
C LEU A 125 6.62 3.97 0.68
N LEU A 126 5.93 4.58 1.64
CA LEU A 126 4.51 4.91 1.54
C LEU A 126 4.22 5.94 0.45
N ALA A 127 5.17 6.81 0.14
CA ALA A 127 5.10 7.74 -0.98
C ALA A 127 5.38 7.08 -2.35
N GLY A 128 5.61 5.76 -2.39
CA GLY A 128 5.89 5.02 -3.62
C GLY A 128 7.24 5.39 -4.23
N ARG A 129 8.20 5.86 -3.41
CA ARG A 129 9.54 6.28 -3.86
C ARG A 129 10.57 5.17 -3.77
N TRP A 130 10.14 3.93 -3.54
CA TRP A 130 11.02 2.77 -3.46
C TRP A 130 10.82 1.85 -4.66
N TYR A 131 11.91 1.24 -5.13
CA TYR A 131 11.86 0.15 -6.10
C TYR A 131 12.62 -1.06 -5.58
N ALA A 132 12.16 -2.25 -5.96
CA ALA A 132 12.87 -3.49 -5.76
C ALA A 132 13.75 -3.79 -6.98
N ASN A 133 14.92 -4.39 -6.74
CA ASN A 133 15.86 -4.76 -7.76
C ASN A 133 16.56 -6.09 -7.42
N VAL A 134 16.81 -6.94 -8.42
CA VAL A 134 17.57 -8.20 -8.30
C VAL A 134 18.72 -8.17 -9.29
N HIS A 135 19.90 -8.58 -8.83
CA HIS A 135 21.14 -8.54 -9.59
C HIS A 135 21.63 -9.96 -9.90
N THR A 136 22.37 -10.08 -11.01
CA THR A 136 23.15 -11.28 -11.36
C THR A 136 24.55 -10.87 -11.80
N ALA A 137 25.41 -11.85 -12.09
CA ALA A 137 26.74 -11.58 -12.63
C ALA A 137 26.71 -10.86 -14.00
N ALA A 138 25.72 -11.15 -14.85
CA ALA A 138 25.58 -10.51 -16.16
C ALA A 138 25.00 -9.09 -16.06
N TYR A 139 24.25 -8.80 -14.99
CA TYR A 139 23.63 -7.49 -14.74
C TYR A 139 23.94 -7.00 -13.32
N PRO A 140 25.19 -6.57 -13.07
CA PRO A 140 25.60 -6.12 -11.74
C PRO A 140 24.87 -4.85 -11.29
N GLY A 141 24.43 -4.00 -12.23
CA GLY A 141 23.63 -2.81 -11.94
C GLY A 141 22.14 -3.05 -11.67
N GLY A 142 21.65 -4.27 -11.94
CA GLY A 142 20.23 -4.64 -11.86
C GLY A 142 19.79 -5.43 -13.08
N GLU A 143 19.31 -6.66 -12.87
CA GLU A 143 18.73 -7.47 -13.94
C GLU A 143 17.24 -7.21 -14.11
N VAL A 144 16.50 -7.19 -13.00
CA VAL A 144 15.05 -6.93 -13.00
C VAL A 144 14.66 -5.96 -11.90
N ARG A 145 13.82 -4.98 -12.25
CA ARG A 145 13.37 -3.90 -11.36
C ARG A 145 11.85 -3.76 -11.35
N GLY A 146 11.32 -3.23 -10.26
CA GLY A 146 9.91 -2.83 -10.15
C GLY A 146 9.69 -1.76 -9.10
N GLN A 147 8.86 -0.75 -9.40
CA GLN A 147 8.50 0.29 -8.43
C GLN A 147 7.46 -0.24 -7.45
N MET A 148 7.71 -0.11 -6.14
CA MET A 148 6.76 -0.50 -5.11
C MET A 148 5.53 0.40 -5.15
N THR A 149 4.35 -0.20 -5.26
CA THR A 149 3.07 0.52 -5.28
C THR A 149 2.13 -0.03 -4.23
N VAL A 150 1.33 0.84 -3.61
CA VAL A 150 0.28 0.44 -2.67
C VAL A 150 -0.84 -0.25 -3.42
N VAL A 151 -1.26 -1.42 -2.95
CA VAL A 151 -2.48 -2.08 -3.39
C VAL A 151 -3.65 -1.32 -2.77
N ARG A 152 -4.44 -0.64 -3.60
CA ARG A 152 -5.66 0.02 -3.11
C ARG A 152 -6.70 -1.06 -2.80
N ASN A 153 -7.19 -1.07 -1.56
CA ASN A 153 -8.40 -1.80 -1.17
C ASN A 153 -9.64 -1.07 -1.67
#